data_AF-A0A9E5A8U7-F1
#
_entry.id   AF-A0A9E5A8U7-F1
#
_cell.length_a   1.000
_cell.length_b   1.000
_cell.length_c   1.000
_cell.angle_alpha   90.00
_cell.angle_beta   90.00
_cell.angle_gamma   90.00
#
_symmetry.space_group_name_H-M   'P 1'
#
loop_
_entity.id
_entity.type
_entity.pdbx_description
1 polymer ?
#
loop_
_entity_poly.entity_id
_entity_poly.type
_entity_poly.pdbx_seq_one_letter_code
_entity_poly.pdbx_strand_id
1 'polypeptide(L)'
;MRDRDRAEQSQPRLPGVWQFSLSTGLLAELLARVERQHSDHAFTAGVLHNIGLLALDQHLPDALTEAIDAAGRRGTSLARVERELLGFTDTDLGASLAARWHFPRPLVKATQGHSAPLTELPDRHSLTAFVIHARMFTRSYGLPTGLSLDRPALDEEEPPAASEWTPPPLSGVLQQQGGMEHMLERAQAFMRGAAIA
;
A
#
# COMPACT_ATOMS: atom_id res chain seq x y z
N MET A 1 -31.77 -9.83 -18.47
CA MET A 1 -30.70 -10.81 -18.73
C MET A 1 -29.60 -10.15 -19.57
N ARG A 2 -28.94 -9.10 -19.04
CA ARG A 2 -27.87 -8.32 -19.72
C ARG A 2 -26.81 -7.75 -18.75
N ASP A 3 -26.75 -8.22 -17.51
CA ASP A 3 -25.83 -7.67 -16.48
C ASP A 3 -24.77 -8.65 -15.98
N ARG A 4 -24.86 -9.94 -16.34
CA ARG A 4 -23.92 -10.96 -15.84
C ARG A 4 -22.66 -11.11 -16.69
N ASP A 5 -22.70 -10.71 -17.96
CA ASP A 5 -21.62 -11.00 -18.92
C ASP A 5 -20.52 -9.92 -18.96
N ARG A 6 -20.69 -8.78 -18.28
CA ARG A 6 -19.65 -7.72 -18.22
C ARG A 6 -18.63 -7.94 -17.11
N ALA A 7 -18.91 -8.84 -16.17
CA ALA A 7 -18.07 -9.11 -15.00
C ALA A 7 -16.95 -10.15 -15.27
N GLU A 8 -16.99 -10.88 -16.38
CA GLU A 8 -16.10 -12.04 -16.61
C GLU A 8 -14.82 -11.76 -17.42
N GLN A 9 -14.54 -10.52 -17.83
CA GLN A 9 -13.34 -10.19 -18.63
C GLN A 9 -12.59 -8.92 -18.18
N SER A 10 -12.52 -8.65 -16.87
CA SER A 10 -11.64 -7.60 -16.38
C SER A 10 -10.34 -8.22 -15.87
N GLN A 11 -9.27 -8.17 -16.66
CA GLN A 11 -7.92 -8.23 -16.10
C GLN A 11 -7.82 -7.25 -14.92
N PRO A 12 -7.07 -7.54 -13.86
CA PRO A 12 -6.85 -6.57 -12.80
C PRO A 12 -6.24 -5.31 -13.42
N ARG A 13 -6.95 -4.17 -13.37
CA ARG A 13 -6.43 -2.89 -13.86
C ARG A 13 -5.28 -2.37 -12.98
N LEU A 14 -5.13 -2.99 -11.81
CA LEU A 14 -4.08 -2.72 -10.83
C LEU A 14 -3.09 -3.90 -10.72
N PRO A 15 -2.28 -4.17 -11.76
CA PRO A 15 -1.37 -5.30 -11.75
C PRO A 15 -0.38 -5.19 -10.58
N GLY A 16 -0.29 -6.26 -9.79
CA GLY A 16 0.65 -6.37 -8.68
C GLY A 16 0.25 -5.68 -7.38
N VAL A 17 -0.93 -5.05 -7.27
CA VAL A 17 -1.39 -4.40 -6.03
C VAL A 17 -1.43 -5.35 -4.82
N TRP A 18 -1.81 -6.62 -5.04
CA TRP A 18 -1.80 -7.65 -4.00
C TRP A 18 -0.40 -8.05 -3.59
N GLN A 19 0.51 -8.23 -4.56
CA GLN A 19 1.92 -8.52 -4.29
C GLN A 19 2.54 -7.39 -3.48
N PHE A 20 2.29 -6.15 -3.87
CA PHE A 20 2.76 -4.96 -3.18
C PHE A 20 2.22 -4.88 -1.75
N SER A 21 0.93 -5.15 -1.55
CA SER A 21 0.29 -5.13 -0.23
C SER A 21 0.84 -6.23 0.69
N LEU A 22 1.03 -7.44 0.17
CA LEU A 22 1.62 -8.54 0.93
C LEU A 22 3.09 -8.29 1.29
N SER A 23 3.89 -7.81 0.33
CA SER A 23 5.29 -7.42 0.58
C SER A 23 5.38 -6.31 1.62
N THR A 24 4.52 -5.30 1.52
CA THR A 24 4.41 -4.22 2.53
C THR A 24 4.03 -4.79 3.90
N GLY A 25 3.09 -5.73 3.97
CA GLY A 25 2.73 -6.44 5.21
C GLY A 25 3.91 -7.15 5.86
N LEU A 26 4.65 -7.97 5.09
CA LEU A 26 5.82 -8.71 5.60
C LEU A 26 6.94 -7.79 6.10
N LEU A 27 7.17 -6.66 5.41
CA LEU A 27 8.17 -5.67 5.82
C LEU A 27 7.72 -4.89 7.06
N ALA A 28 6.44 -4.50 7.13
CA ALA A 28 5.88 -3.81 8.29
C ALA A 28 5.94 -4.71 9.54
N GLU A 29 5.64 -6.00 9.39
CA GLU A 29 5.80 -7.01 10.44
C GLU A 29 7.24 -7.06 10.96
N LEU A 30 8.21 -7.10 10.03
CA LEU A 30 9.63 -7.15 10.36
C LEU A 30 10.09 -5.90 11.11
N LEU A 31 9.73 -4.72 10.61
CA LEU A 31 10.03 -3.43 11.24
C LEU A 31 9.48 -3.35 12.66
N ALA A 32 8.21 -3.69 12.84
CA ALA A 32 7.56 -3.70 14.14
C ALA A 32 8.24 -4.71 15.10
N ARG A 33 8.66 -5.87 14.62
CA ARG A 33 9.36 -6.88 15.43
C ARG A 33 10.70 -6.36 15.95
N VAL A 34 11.49 -5.68 15.10
CA VAL A 34 12.79 -5.09 15.48
C VAL A 34 12.61 -4.01 16.55
N GLU A 35 11.59 -3.18 16.38
CA GLU A 35 11.23 -2.11 17.32
C GLU A 35 10.44 -2.60 18.56
N ARG A 36 10.28 -3.93 18.70
CA ARG A 36 9.55 -4.59 19.80
C ARG A 36 8.10 -4.10 19.96
N GLN A 37 7.45 -3.80 18.84
CA GLN A 37 6.05 -3.40 18.72
C GLN A 37 5.15 -4.57 18.26
N HIS A 38 3.85 -4.32 18.13
CA HIS A 38 2.84 -5.29 17.72
C HIS A 38 2.99 -5.72 16.24
N SER A 39 3.82 -6.73 15.97
CA SER A 39 4.13 -7.23 14.61
C SER A 39 2.89 -7.68 13.83
N ASP A 40 1.94 -8.37 14.47
CA ASP A 40 0.77 -8.93 13.78
C ASP A 40 -0.17 -7.81 13.29
N HIS A 41 -0.30 -6.73 14.06
CA HIS A 41 -1.01 -5.54 13.62
C HIS A 41 -0.28 -4.83 12.49
N ALA A 42 1.05 -4.78 12.50
CA ALA A 42 1.82 -4.17 11.42
C ALA A 42 1.69 -4.97 10.11
N PHE A 43 1.74 -6.31 10.17
CA PHE A 43 1.44 -7.18 9.05
C PHE A 43 0.05 -6.89 8.47
N THR A 44 -0.97 -6.92 9.34
CA THR A 44 -2.37 -6.71 8.94
C THR A 44 -2.56 -5.33 8.32
N ALA A 45 -1.96 -4.29 8.90
CA ALA A 45 -2.01 -2.93 8.38
C ALA A 45 -1.38 -2.83 6.98
N GLY A 46 -0.22 -3.46 6.78
CA GLY A 46 0.45 -3.47 5.49
C GLY A 46 -0.31 -4.26 4.42
N VAL A 47 -1.01 -5.34 4.76
CA VAL A 47 -1.89 -6.03 3.79
C VAL A 47 -3.13 -5.20 3.47
N LEU A 48 -3.70 -4.51 4.46
CA LEU A 48 -4.98 -3.79 4.33
C LEU A 48 -4.84 -2.41 3.66
N HIS A 49 -3.64 -1.83 3.61
CA HIS A 49 -3.48 -0.40 3.30
C HIS A 49 -4.10 0.05 1.97
N ASN A 50 -3.99 -0.76 0.91
CA ASN A 50 -4.52 -0.45 -0.43
C ASN A 50 -5.94 -1.00 -0.68
N ILE A 51 -6.68 -1.41 0.35
CA ILE A 51 -8.02 -1.99 0.14
C ILE A 51 -9.03 -0.98 -0.45
N GLY A 52 -8.84 0.31 -0.16
CA GLY A 52 -9.65 1.37 -0.75
C GLY A 52 -9.43 1.52 -2.25
N LEU A 53 -8.19 1.40 -2.70
CA LEU A 53 -7.83 1.42 -4.12
C LEU A 53 -8.48 0.23 -4.87
N LEU A 54 -8.43 -0.97 -4.28
CA LEU A 54 -9.12 -2.15 -4.82
C LEU A 54 -10.63 -1.96 -4.90
N ALA A 55 -11.23 -1.35 -3.87
CA ALA A 55 -12.66 -1.07 -3.86
C ALA A 55 -13.05 -0.01 -4.91
N LEU A 56 -12.22 1.01 -5.13
CA LEU A 56 -12.40 1.97 -6.21
C LEU A 56 -12.33 1.29 -7.59
N ASP A 57 -11.33 0.43 -7.83
CA ASP A 57 -11.21 -0.30 -9.10
C ASP A 57 -12.43 -1.20 -9.36
N GLN A 58 -12.94 -1.85 -8.32
CA GLN A 58 -14.10 -2.73 -8.44
C GLN A 58 -15.42 -1.98 -8.69
N HIS A 59 -15.62 -0.81 -8.06
CA HIS A 59 -16.92 -0.14 -8.03
C HIS A 59 -17.00 1.16 -8.82
N LEU A 60 -15.89 1.86 -9.00
CA LEU A 60 -15.78 3.13 -9.73
C LEU A 60 -14.56 3.14 -10.68
N PRO A 61 -14.38 2.09 -11.52
CA PRO A 61 -13.16 1.93 -12.30
C PRO A 61 -12.84 3.07 -13.27
N ASP A 62 -13.87 3.61 -13.93
CA ASP A 62 -13.70 4.68 -14.92
C ASP A 62 -13.28 5.99 -14.22
N ALA A 63 -13.83 6.25 -13.03
CA ALA A 63 -13.48 7.41 -12.22
C ALA A 63 -12.07 7.30 -11.63
N LEU A 64 -11.66 6.09 -11.22
CA LEU A 64 -10.29 5.81 -10.81
C LEU A 64 -9.29 6.02 -11.97
N THR A 65 -9.65 5.55 -13.17
CA THR A 65 -8.82 5.75 -14.37
C THR A 65 -8.67 7.24 -14.70
N GLU A 66 -9.78 8.00 -14.67
CA GLU A 66 -9.74 9.45 -14.86
C GLU A 66 -8.85 10.15 -13.82
N ALA A 67 -8.94 9.73 -12.56
CA ALA A 67 -8.14 10.30 -11.47
C ALA A 67 -6.64 10.02 -11.67
N ILE A 68 -6.27 8.79 -12.03
CA ILE A 68 -4.90 8.37 -12.34
C ILE A 68 -4.34 9.19 -13.50
N ASP A 69 -5.07 9.27 -14.61
CA ASP A 69 -4.62 10.01 -15.79
C ASP A 69 -4.48 11.51 -15.51
N ALA A 70 -5.45 12.09 -14.78
CA ALA A 70 -5.40 13.49 -14.41
C ALA A 70 -4.24 13.79 -13.43
N ALA A 71 -3.96 12.89 -12.49
CA ALA A 71 -2.82 13.02 -11.58
C ALA A 71 -1.49 13.02 -12.35
N GLY A 72 -1.31 12.09 -13.30
CA GLY A 72 -0.14 12.02 -14.18
C GLY A 72 0.04 13.27 -15.04
N ARG A 73 -1.04 13.71 -15.73
CA ARG A 73 -1.02 14.93 -16.56
C ARG A 73 -0.70 16.19 -15.74
N ARG A 74 -1.25 16.30 -14.54
CA ARG A 74 -1.07 17.49 -13.66
C ARG A 74 0.23 17.45 -12.86
N GLY A 75 0.86 16.27 -12.72
CA GLY A 75 2.05 16.10 -11.88
C GLY A 75 1.79 16.22 -10.39
N THR A 76 0.64 15.76 -9.93
CA THR A 76 0.20 15.94 -8.55
C THR A 76 -0.21 14.62 -7.92
N SER A 77 -0.45 14.59 -6.60
CA SER A 77 -0.85 13.36 -5.92
C SER A 77 -2.23 12.87 -6.39
N LEU A 78 -2.38 11.55 -6.47
CA LEU A 78 -3.65 10.89 -6.76
C LEU A 78 -4.72 11.32 -5.73
N ALA A 79 -4.35 11.35 -4.45
CA ALA A 79 -5.23 11.78 -3.37
C ALA A 79 -5.85 13.18 -3.61
N ARG A 80 -5.09 14.15 -4.14
CA ARG A 80 -5.66 15.46 -4.47
C ARG A 80 -6.71 15.36 -5.57
N VAL A 81 -6.41 14.61 -6.62
CA VAL A 81 -7.32 14.44 -7.77
C VAL A 81 -8.57 13.67 -7.38
N GLU A 82 -8.45 12.58 -6.62
CA GLU A 82 -9.59 11.82 -6.10
C GLU A 82 -10.49 12.70 -5.23
N ARG A 83 -9.90 13.53 -4.35
CA ARG A 83 -10.67 14.45 -3.54
C ARG A 83 -11.42 15.50 -4.38
N GLU A 84 -10.83 15.97 -5.47
CA GLU A 84 -11.48 16.91 -6.40
C GLU A 84 -12.62 16.25 -7.22
N LEU A 85 -12.40 15.03 -7.73
CA LEU A 85 -13.35 14.35 -8.63
C LEU A 85 -14.44 13.57 -7.88
N LEU A 86 -14.09 12.92 -6.77
CA LEU A 86 -14.94 11.97 -6.04
C LEU A 86 -15.43 12.53 -4.71
N GLY A 87 -14.76 13.56 -4.17
CA GLY A 87 -15.01 14.08 -2.82
C GLY A 87 -14.43 13.20 -1.70
N PHE A 88 -13.69 12.15 -2.05
CA PHE A 88 -12.95 11.26 -1.14
C PHE A 88 -11.74 10.62 -1.81
N THR A 89 -10.79 10.14 -1.02
CA THR A 89 -9.59 9.42 -1.51
C THR A 89 -9.74 7.91 -1.37
N ASP A 90 -8.89 7.15 -2.05
CA ASP A 90 -8.75 5.71 -1.82
C ASP A 90 -8.46 5.40 -0.34
N THR A 91 -7.61 6.19 0.31
CA THR A 91 -7.27 5.99 1.73
C THR A 91 -8.45 6.25 2.67
N ASP A 92 -9.32 7.22 2.35
CA ASP A 92 -10.56 7.48 3.09
C ASP A 92 -11.55 6.31 2.93
N LEU A 93 -11.70 5.80 1.71
CA LEU A 93 -12.55 4.63 1.44
C LEU A 93 -12.02 3.39 2.16
N GLY A 94 -10.71 3.16 2.11
CA GLY A 94 -10.06 2.05 2.78
C GLY A 94 -10.25 2.09 4.30
N ALA A 95 -10.09 3.27 4.91
CA ALA A 95 -10.33 3.45 6.34
C ALA A 95 -11.80 3.20 6.72
N SER A 96 -12.74 3.68 5.91
CA SER A 96 -14.17 3.43 6.08
C SER A 96 -14.52 1.94 6.01
N LEU A 97 -13.93 1.22 5.05
CA LEU A 97 -14.07 -0.24 4.92
C LEU A 97 -13.49 -0.97 6.14
N ALA A 98 -12.26 -0.64 6.54
CA ALA A 98 -11.61 -1.24 7.69
C ALA A 98 -12.43 -1.05 8.99
N ALA A 99 -12.97 0.15 9.21
CA ALA A 99 -13.83 0.44 10.35
C ALA A 99 -15.14 -0.38 10.30
N ARG A 100 -15.75 -0.51 9.12
CA ARG A 100 -16.98 -1.29 8.92
C ARG A 100 -16.78 -2.79 9.06
N TRP A 101 -15.57 -3.29 8.81
CA TRP A 101 -15.16 -4.66 9.13
C TRP A 101 -14.72 -4.86 10.58
N HIS A 102 -14.91 -3.85 11.44
CA HIS A 102 -14.58 -3.87 12.87
C HIS A 102 -13.10 -4.08 13.19
N PHE A 103 -12.19 -3.67 12.29
CA PHE A 103 -10.78 -3.64 12.63
C PHE A 103 -10.49 -2.60 13.73
N PRO A 104 -9.55 -2.89 14.65
CA PRO A 104 -9.08 -1.94 15.66
C PRO A 104 -8.68 -0.57 15.09
N ARG A 105 -8.95 0.50 15.85
CA ARG A 105 -8.64 1.90 15.48
C ARG A 105 -7.20 2.10 14.98
N PRO A 106 -6.14 1.47 15.54
CA PRO A 106 -4.80 1.58 14.99
C PRO A 106 -4.66 1.12 13.53
N LEU A 107 -5.36 0.05 13.13
CA LEU A 107 -5.36 -0.45 11.75
C LEU A 107 -6.10 0.51 10.83
N VAL A 108 -7.27 1.01 11.26
CA VAL A 108 -8.04 2.03 10.51
C VAL A 108 -7.19 3.27 10.24
N LYS A 109 -6.45 3.76 11.25
CA LYS A 109 -5.53 4.89 11.10
C LYS A 109 -4.36 4.59 10.17
N ALA A 110 -3.81 3.38 10.22
CA ALA A 110 -2.74 2.98 9.30
C ALA A 110 -3.23 2.93 7.86
N THR A 111 -4.43 2.37 7.62
CA THR A 111 -5.07 2.38 6.29
C THR A 111 -5.35 3.80 5.80
N GLN A 112 -5.76 4.74 6.65
CA GLN A 112 -6.01 6.12 6.21
C GLN A 112 -4.71 6.90 5.92
N GLY A 113 -3.70 6.71 6.76
CA GLY A 113 -2.50 7.55 6.78
C GLY A 113 -1.32 7.03 5.98
N HIS A 114 -1.42 5.89 5.28
CA HIS A 114 -0.27 5.21 4.67
C HIS A 114 0.41 5.98 3.51
N SER A 115 -0.20 7.06 3.03
CA SER A 115 0.32 7.94 1.97
C SER A 115 0.72 9.33 2.49
N ALA A 116 0.68 9.55 3.81
CA ALA A 116 1.10 10.81 4.42
C ALA A 116 2.65 10.90 4.48
N PRO A 117 3.23 12.12 4.43
CA PRO A 117 4.64 12.33 4.68
C PRO A 117 5.04 11.83 6.08
N LEU A 118 6.20 11.18 6.20
CA LEU A 118 6.70 10.71 7.50
C LEU A 118 6.93 11.85 8.50
N THR A 119 7.28 13.04 8.00
CA THR A 119 7.50 14.25 8.80
C THR A 119 6.23 14.73 9.52
N GLU A 120 5.06 14.32 9.04
CA GLU A 120 3.76 14.67 9.64
C GLU A 120 3.31 13.65 10.71
N LEU A 121 4.05 12.55 10.89
CA LEU A 121 3.68 11.54 11.88
C LEU A 121 4.14 11.93 13.29
N PRO A 122 3.22 11.94 14.28
CA PRO A 122 3.57 12.28 15.66
C PRO A 122 4.36 11.17 16.37
N ASP A 123 4.27 9.93 15.89
CA ASP A 123 4.93 8.77 16.48
C ASP A 123 5.55 7.87 15.39
N ARG A 124 6.87 7.80 15.39
CA ARG A 124 7.68 6.98 14.48
C ARG A 124 7.56 5.47 14.73
N HIS A 125 7.04 5.06 15.88
CA HIS A 125 6.79 3.65 16.23
C HIS A 125 5.31 3.26 16.07
N SER A 126 4.50 4.13 15.45
CA SER A 126 3.10 3.83 15.14
C SER A 126 2.96 2.81 14.00
N LEU A 127 1.81 2.12 13.93
CA LEU A 127 1.50 1.23 12.80
C LEU A 127 1.54 1.97 11.46
N THR A 128 1.05 3.22 11.42
CA THR A 128 1.10 4.06 10.22
C THR A 128 2.53 4.29 9.77
N ALA A 129 3.45 4.58 10.71
CA ALA A 129 4.87 4.75 10.40
C ALA A 129 5.45 3.46 9.80
N PHE A 130 5.22 2.30 10.41
CA PHE A 130 5.73 1.02 9.87
C PHE A 130 5.21 0.73 8.47
N VAL A 131 3.92 0.99 8.21
CA VAL A 131 3.34 0.82 6.87
C VAL A 131 3.98 1.77 5.86
N ILE A 132 4.15 3.06 6.19
CA ILE A 132 4.80 4.01 5.28
C ILE A 132 6.24 3.59 4.95
N HIS A 133 7.03 3.22 5.96
CA HIS A 133 8.40 2.75 5.76
C HIS A 133 8.45 1.49 4.89
N ALA A 134 7.63 0.49 5.22
CA ALA A 134 7.53 -0.74 4.45
C ALA A 134 7.12 -0.49 3.00
N ARG A 135 6.18 0.43 2.77
CA ARG A 135 5.68 0.81 1.46
C ARG A 135 6.77 1.49 0.62
N MET A 136 7.51 2.43 1.21
CA MET A 136 8.65 3.10 0.56
C MET A 136 9.74 2.11 0.19
N PHE A 137 10.08 1.18 1.08
CA PHE A 137 11.06 0.12 0.80
C PHE A 137 10.55 -0.85 -0.28
N THR A 138 9.27 -1.22 -0.27
CA THR A 138 8.67 -2.05 -1.33
C THR A 138 8.78 -1.39 -2.70
N ARG A 139 8.53 -0.06 -2.77
CA ARG A 139 8.69 0.74 -3.99
C ARG A 139 10.14 0.81 -4.46
N SER A 140 11.11 1.00 -3.56
CA SER A 140 12.53 1.10 -3.94
C SER A 140 13.08 -0.20 -4.55
N TYR A 141 12.40 -1.33 -4.32
CA TYR A 141 12.71 -2.62 -4.95
C TYR A 141 11.99 -2.85 -6.29
N GLY A 142 11.27 -1.87 -6.81
CA GLY A 142 10.64 -1.93 -8.14
C GLY A 142 9.34 -2.72 -8.18
N LEU A 143 8.72 -3.02 -7.03
CA LEU A 143 7.41 -3.66 -7.00
C LEU A 143 6.32 -2.66 -7.39
N PRO A 144 5.45 -3.01 -8.37
CA PRO A 144 4.41 -2.12 -8.83
C PRO A 144 3.37 -1.93 -7.73
N THR A 145 3.02 -0.68 -7.43
CA THR A 145 1.96 -0.34 -6.46
C THR A 145 0.56 -0.70 -6.94
N GLY A 146 0.42 -1.19 -8.18
CA GLY A 146 -0.83 -1.29 -8.92
C GLY A 146 -1.18 -0.02 -9.70
N LEU A 147 -0.52 1.11 -9.42
CA LEU A 147 -0.73 2.37 -10.12
C LEU A 147 0.36 2.55 -11.19
N SER A 148 -0.04 2.70 -12.46
CA SER A 148 0.85 3.23 -13.50
C SER A 148 0.65 4.74 -13.58
N LEU A 149 1.45 5.49 -12.82
CA LEU A 149 1.55 6.94 -13.01
C LEU A 149 2.72 7.20 -13.95
N ASP A 150 2.46 7.86 -15.08
CA ASP A 150 3.50 8.23 -16.08
C ASP A 150 4.62 9.11 -15.50
N ARG A 151 4.37 9.71 -14.33
CA ARG A 151 5.32 10.56 -13.61
C ARG A 151 5.07 10.46 -12.10
N PRO A 152 6.11 10.33 -11.25
CA PRO A 152 5.93 10.50 -9.81
C PRO A 152 5.35 11.90 -9.54
N ALA A 153 4.45 12.01 -8.55
CA ALA A 153 3.93 13.31 -8.16
C ALA A 153 5.10 14.22 -7.77
N LEU A 154 5.07 15.49 -8.21
CA LEU A 154 6.13 16.46 -7.90
C LEU A 154 6.31 16.70 -6.40
N ASP A 155 5.28 16.36 -5.63
CA ASP A 155 5.20 16.55 -4.18
C ASP A 155 5.58 15.27 -3.40
N GLU A 156 5.87 14.15 -4.08
CA GLU A 156 6.41 12.95 -3.44
C GLU A 156 7.92 13.09 -3.28
N GLU A 157 8.39 13.21 -2.04
CA GLU A 157 9.83 13.10 -1.75
C GLU A 157 10.37 11.76 -2.26
N GLU A 158 11.50 11.80 -2.96
CA GLU A 158 12.22 10.60 -3.33
C GLU A 158 12.62 9.87 -2.04
N PRO A 159 12.34 8.56 -1.91
CA PRO A 159 12.62 7.85 -0.68
C PRO A 159 14.12 7.96 -0.37
N PRO A 160 14.53 8.33 0.86
CA PRO A 160 15.92 8.21 1.29
C PRO A 160 16.50 6.83 0.95
N ALA A 161 17.83 6.70 0.89
CA ALA A 161 18.45 5.41 0.56
C ALA A 161 18.06 4.35 1.61
N ALA A 162 17.81 3.10 1.20
CA ALA A 162 17.38 1.99 2.09
C ALA A 162 18.21 1.84 3.40
N SER A 163 19.45 2.30 3.41
CA SER A 163 20.36 2.35 4.56
C SER A 163 20.03 3.43 5.62
N GLU A 164 19.22 4.43 5.29
CA GLU A 164 18.96 5.62 6.11
C GLU A 164 17.74 5.48 7.04
N TRP A 165 16.96 4.40 6.90
CA TRP A 165 15.61 4.30 7.47
C TRP A 165 15.50 3.64 8.85
N THR A 166 16.54 3.00 9.39
CA THR A 166 16.46 2.34 10.71
C THR A 166 17.84 2.05 11.30
N PRO A 167 18.04 2.22 12.62
CA PRO A 167 19.10 1.53 13.36
C PRO A 167 18.51 0.35 14.18
N PRO A 168 18.94 -0.91 13.95
CA PRO A 168 19.88 -1.35 12.92
C PRO A 168 19.24 -1.27 11.52
N PRO A 169 20.05 -1.07 10.45
CA PRO A 169 19.55 -0.95 9.09
C PRO A 169 18.60 -2.11 8.77
N LEU A 170 17.41 -1.82 8.25
CA LEU A 170 16.46 -2.82 7.76
C LEU A 170 17.15 -3.83 6.84
N SER A 171 18.17 -3.40 6.07
CA SER A 171 19.03 -4.25 5.25
C SER A 171 19.75 -5.34 6.05
N GLY A 172 20.28 -5.04 7.24
CA GLY A 172 20.93 -6.01 8.12
C GLY A 172 19.94 -7.03 8.68
N VAL A 173 18.75 -6.58 9.09
CA VAL A 173 17.68 -7.46 9.59
C VAL A 173 17.15 -8.35 8.45
N LEU A 174 16.92 -7.79 7.27
CA LEU A 174 16.49 -8.54 6.10
C LEU A 174 17.53 -9.58 5.67
N GLN A 175 18.81 -9.23 5.70
CA GLN A 175 19.89 -10.16 5.33
C GLN A 175 19.95 -11.37 6.29
N GLN A 176 19.68 -11.17 7.58
CA GLN A 176 19.55 -12.27 8.54
C GLN A 176 18.31 -13.14 8.33
N GLN A 177 17.33 -12.69 7.55
CA GLN A 177 16.09 -13.39 7.23
C GLN A 177 16.05 -13.92 5.79
N GLY A 178 17.19 -14.07 5.13
CA GLY A 178 17.29 -14.59 3.76
C GLY A 178 17.16 -13.53 2.66
N GLY A 179 17.11 -12.25 3.03
CA GLY A 179 17.03 -11.12 2.10
C GLY A 179 15.64 -10.85 1.53
N MET A 180 15.55 -9.80 0.72
CA MET A 180 14.29 -9.40 0.07
C MET A 180 13.76 -10.49 -0.87
N GLU A 181 14.64 -11.16 -1.61
CA GLU A 181 14.26 -12.22 -2.55
C GLU A 181 13.45 -13.31 -1.86
N HIS A 182 13.93 -13.81 -0.72
CA HIS A 182 13.22 -14.79 0.09
C HIS A 182 11.85 -14.27 0.61
N MET A 183 11.77 -12.99 0.96
CA MET A 183 10.50 -12.38 1.36
C MET A 183 9.50 -12.30 0.19
N LEU A 184 9.97 -11.99 -1.02
CA LEU A 184 9.13 -11.95 -2.21
C LEU A 184 8.68 -13.35 -2.63
N GLU A 185 9.53 -14.36 -2.50
CA GLU A 185 9.15 -15.77 -2.68
C GLU A 185 8.01 -16.16 -1.73
N ARG A 186 8.10 -15.75 -0.45
CA ARG A 186 7.03 -15.99 0.53
C ARG A 186 5.72 -15.29 0.14
N ALA A 187 5.79 -14.03 -0.29
CA ALA A 187 4.61 -13.29 -0.75
C ALA A 187 3.96 -13.97 -1.98
N GLN A 188 4.77 -14.40 -2.95
CA GLN A 188 4.28 -15.14 -4.12
C GLN A 188 3.71 -16.51 -3.76
N ALA A 189 4.35 -17.24 -2.85
CA ALA A 189 3.85 -18.53 -2.38
C ALA A 189 2.48 -18.38 -1.71
N PHE A 190 2.30 -17.33 -0.91
CA PHE A 190 1.01 -16.97 -0.31
C PHE A 190 -0.04 -16.67 -1.39
N MET A 191 0.27 -15.83 -2.38
CA MET A 191 -0.67 -15.51 -3.47
C MET A 191 -1.08 -16.74 -4.28
N ARG A 192 -0.13 -17.64 -4.60
CA ARG A 192 -0.42 -18.91 -5.28
C ARG A 192 -1.36 -19.80 -4.46
N GLY A 193 -1.12 -19.90 -3.15
CA GLY A 193 -1.96 -20.68 -2.24
C GLY A 193 -3.38 -20.12 -2.07
N ALA A 194 -3.53 -18.79 -2.18
CA ALA A 194 -4.81 -18.10 -2.05
C ALA A 194 -5.61 -18.00 -3.37
N ALA A 195 -5.06 -18.50 -4.50
CA ALA A 195 -5.63 -18.35 -5.85
C ALA A 195 -5.82 -16.87 -6.29
N ILE A 196 -4.94 -15.96 -5.85
CA ILE A 196 -4.94 -14.52 -6.21
C ILE A 196 -3.85 -14.25 -7.26
N ALA A 197 -3.74 -15.10 -8.28
CA ALA A 197 -2.72 -14.99 -9.33
C ALA A 197 -3.33 -14.62 -10.68
#